data_AF-A0A916QIA4-F1
#
_entry.id   AF-A0A916QIA4-F1
#
_cell.length_a   1.000
_cell.length_b   1.000
_cell.length_c   1.000
_cell.angle_alpha   90.00
_cell.angle_beta   90.00
_cell.angle_gamma   90.00
#
_symmetry.space_group_name_H-M   'P 1'
#
loop_
_entity.id
_entity.type
_entity.pdbx_description
1 polymer ?
#
loop_
_entity_poly.entity_id
_entity_poly.type
_entity_poly.pdbx_seq_one_letter_code
_entity_poly.pdbx_strand_id
1 'polypeptide(L)'
;MSTNNKKSILMLRVYVVLMACIHLIFVYMNHLRFQRAEVWQAKGSLTEQDFESIRQFGNITKIVEYAFIVLFILIALYALLSMSLSFQTLYVRYSVLLLLGIAILNVPIHFILSVSIGNLMLPLLLPALVTVLFVVYVILRTHRNKKKAAIS
;
A
#
# COMPACT_ATOMS: atom_id res chain seq x y z
N MET A 1 -18.80 23.40 5.14
CA MET A 1 -17.55 22.63 4.95
C MET A 1 -16.60 23.45 4.09
N SER A 2 -15.44 23.87 4.60
CA SER A 2 -14.54 24.77 3.86
C SER A 2 -14.03 24.13 2.56
N THR A 3 -13.74 24.94 1.55
CA THR A 3 -13.21 24.51 0.25
C THR A 3 -11.93 23.68 0.37
N ASN A 4 -11.09 23.96 1.37
CA ASN A 4 -9.88 23.19 1.67
C ASN A 4 -10.17 21.75 2.12
N ASN A 5 -11.26 21.51 2.88
CA ASN A 5 -11.63 20.14 3.28
C ASN A 5 -12.09 19.28 2.09
N LYS A 6 -12.80 19.88 1.11
CA LYS A 6 -13.25 19.16 -0.09
C LYS A 6 -12.06 18.69 -0.94
N LYS A 7 -11.07 19.57 -1.16
CA LYS A 7 -9.83 19.23 -1.90
C LYS A 7 -9.06 18.10 -1.23
N SER A 8 -8.86 18.18 0.08
CA SER A 8 -8.20 17.15 0.88
C SER A 8 -8.87 15.78 0.77
N ILE A 9 -10.21 15.73 0.84
CA ILE A 9 -10.96 14.48 0.70
C ILE A 9 -10.82 13.91 -0.71
N LEU A 10 -10.94 14.75 -1.74
CA LEU A 10 -10.77 14.32 -3.13
C LEU A 10 -9.37 13.72 -3.35
N MET A 11 -8.33 14.39 -2.84
CA MET A 11 -6.95 13.90 -2.93
C MET A 11 -6.78 12.52 -2.27
N LEU A 12 -7.33 12.33 -1.07
CA LEU A 12 -7.26 11.02 -0.38
C LEU A 12 -8.05 9.93 -1.12
N ARG A 13 -9.17 10.26 -1.77
CA ARG A 13 -9.90 9.32 -2.63
C ARG A 13 -9.08 8.89 -3.84
N VAL A 14 -8.46 9.85 -4.52
CA VAL A 14 -7.57 9.56 -5.66
C VAL A 14 -6.41 8.68 -5.22
N TYR A 15 -5.80 8.99 -4.07
CA TYR A 15 -4.76 8.17 -3.45
C TYR A 15 -5.20 6.71 -3.23
N VAL A 16 -6.38 6.49 -2.63
CA VAL A 16 -6.92 5.13 -2.40
C VAL A 16 -7.11 4.37 -3.70
N VAL A 17 -7.69 5.02 -4.72
CA VAL A 17 -7.93 4.39 -6.02
C VAL A 17 -6.61 4.02 -6.68
N LEU A 18 -5.64 4.93 -6.69
CA LEU A 18 -4.31 4.66 -7.24
C LEU A 18 -3.61 3.50 -6.53
N MET A 19 -3.65 3.47 -5.19
CA MET A 19 -3.09 2.38 -4.41
C MET A 19 -3.76 1.04 -4.72
N ALA A 20 -5.09 1.02 -4.81
CA ALA A 20 -5.82 -0.19 -5.18
C ALA A 20 -5.45 -0.67 -6.59
N CYS A 21 -5.34 0.24 -7.56
CA CYS A 21 -4.91 -0.09 -8.92
C CYS A 21 -3.49 -0.67 -8.96
N ILE A 22 -2.53 -0.04 -8.27
CA ILE A 22 -1.15 -0.53 -8.17
C ILE A 22 -1.11 -1.91 -7.53
N HIS A 23 -1.91 -2.13 -6.47
CA HIS A 23 -2.02 -3.44 -5.83
C HIS A 23 -2.58 -4.51 -6.78
N LEU A 24 -3.61 -4.19 -7.56
CA LEU A 24 -4.14 -5.14 -8.54
C LEU A 24 -3.11 -5.51 -9.61
N ILE A 25 -2.31 -4.53 -10.07
CA ILE A 25 -1.19 -4.80 -10.98
C ILE A 25 -0.18 -5.73 -10.32
N PHE A 26 0.16 -5.50 -9.05
CA PHE A 26 1.05 -6.37 -8.29
C PHE A 26 0.52 -7.81 -8.20
N VAL A 27 -0.75 -7.98 -7.85
CA VAL A 27 -1.41 -9.30 -7.76
C VAL A 27 -1.34 -10.02 -9.11
N TYR A 28 -1.70 -9.32 -10.19
CA TYR A 28 -1.66 -9.86 -11.54
C TYR A 28 -0.26 -10.32 -11.95
N MET A 29 0.75 -9.48 -11.70
CA MET A 29 2.15 -9.82 -11.99
C MET A 29 2.63 -11.03 -11.19
N ASN A 30 2.23 -11.16 -9.92
CA ASN A 30 2.57 -12.32 -9.10
C ASN A 30 1.93 -13.60 -9.63
N HIS A 31 0.66 -13.55 -10.04
CA HIS A 31 -0.02 -14.69 -10.64
C HIS A 31 0.68 -15.16 -11.92
N LEU A 32 1.05 -14.24 -12.83
CA LEU A 32 1.81 -14.57 -14.03
C LEU A 32 3.16 -15.21 -13.73
N ARG A 33 3.85 -14.73 -12.68
CA ARG A 33 5.14 -15.30 -12.24
C ARG A 33 4.98 -16.74 -11.77
N PHE A 34 3.91 -17.05 -11.04
CA PHE A 34 3.63 -18.41 -10.57
C PHE A 34 3.32 -19.36 -11.73
N GLN A 35 2.47 -18.97 -12.67
CA GLN A 35 2.15 -19.81 -13.84
C GLN A 35 3.41 -20.15 -14.65
N ARG A 36 4.33 -19.20 -14.82
CA ARG A 36 5.59 -19.46 -15.53
C ARG A 36 6.56 -20.32 -14.72
N ALA A 37 6.55 -20.18 -13.40
CA ALA A 37 7.38 -21.00 -12.52
C ALA A 37 7.06 -22.50 -12.66
N GLU A 38 5.79 -22.87 -12.81
CA GLU A 38 5.38 -24.26 -13.06
C GLU A 38 5.92 -24.79 -14.39
N VAL A 39 5.85 -23.98 -15.46
CA VAL A 39 6.42 -24.32 -16.77
C VAL A 39 7.93 -24.49 -16.70
N TRP A 40 8.62 -23.60 -15.97
CA TRP A 40 10.06 -23.66 -15.76
C TRP A 40 10.50 -24.88 -14.96
N GLN A 41 9.74 -25.26 -13.93
CA GLN A 41 9.98 -26.48 -13.17
C GLN A 41 9.80 -27.74 -14.03
N ALA A 42 8.80 -27.75 -14.93
CA ALA A 42 8.55 -28.88 -15.81
C ALA A 42 9.62 -29.08 -16.90
N LYS A 43 10.33 -28.02 -17.31
CA LYS A 43 11.34 -28.07 -18.39
C LYS A 43 12.64 -28.83 -18.02
N GLY A 44 12.90 -29.10 -16.74
CA GLY A 44 14.08 -29.84 -16.26
C GLY A 44 15.43 -29.12 -16.39
N SER A 45 15.61 -28.24 -17.39
CA SER A 45 16.75 -27.33 -17.52
C SER A 45 16.29 -25.96 -18.04
N LEU A 46 16.89 -24.89 -17.50
CA LEU A 46 16.56 -23.52 -17.89
C LEU A 46 17.57 -23.04 -18.94
N THR A 47 17.05 -22.40 -19.99
CA THR A 47 17.87 -21.71 -20.99
C THR A 47 18.23 -20.31 -20.52
N GLU A 48 19.23 -19.67 -21.14
CA GLU A 48 19.57 -18.28 -20.87
C GLU A 48 18.37 -17.33 -21.09
N GLN A 49 17.53 -17.63 -22.08
CA GLN A 49 16.30 -16.89 -22.35
C GLN A 49 15.27 -17.03 -21.21
N ASP A 50 15.19 -18.21 -20.58
CA ASP A 50 14.35 -18.40 -19.40
C ASP A 50 14.86 -17.56 -18.22
N PHE A 51 16.19 -17.47 -18.02
CA PHE A 51 16.79 -16.62 -16.99
C PHE A 51 16.52 -15.13 -17.20
N GLU A 52 16.64 -14.62 -18.43
CA GLU A 52 16.29 -13.24 -18.74
C GLU A 52 14.82 -12.95 -18.43
N SER A 53 13.92 -13.86 -18.82
CA SER A 53 12.49 -13.77 -18.53
C SER A 53 12.23 -13.71 -17.02
N ILE A 54 12.82 -14.63 -16.24
CA ILE A 54 12.74 -14.62 -14.77
C ILE A 54 13.18 -13.26 -14.20
N ARG A 55 14.33 -12.75 -14.68
CA ARG A 55 14.89 -11.47 -14.22
C ARG A 55 13.98 -10.30 -14.54
N GLN A 56 13.40 -10.26 -15.74
CA GLN A 56 12.50 -9.21 -16.17
C GLN A 56 11.23 -9.17 -15.31
N PHE A 57 10.60 -10.33 -15.05
CA PHE A 57 9.45 -10.42 -14.16
C PHE A 57 9.79 -9.96 -12.74
N GLY A 58 10.93 -10.41 -12.20
CA GLY A 58 11.42 -9.97 -10.90
C GLY A 58 11.60 -8.46 -10.81
N ASN A 59 12.15 -7.84 -11.85
CA ASN A 59 12.35 -6.38 -11.91
C ASN A 59 11.02 -5.63 -11.98
N ILE A 60 10.07 -6.06 -12.83
CA ILE A 60 8.77 -5.40 -12.93
C ILE A 60 8.00 -5.51 -11.60
N THR A 61 7.98 -6.67 -10.95
CA THR A 61 7.33 -6.83 -9.64
C THR A 61 7.93 -5.86 -8.60
N LYS A 62 9.26 -5.73 -8.55
CA LYS A 62 9.92 -4.77 -7.66
C LYS A 62 9.56 -3.31 -7.98
N ILE A 63 9.48 -2.94 -9.25
CA ILE A 63 9.08 -1.58 -9.67
C ILE A 63 7.66 -1.27 -9.17
N VAL A 64 6.73 -2.23 -9.29
CA VAL A 64 5.35 -2.06 -8.80
C VAL A 64 5.31 -1.95 -7.27
N GLU A 65 6.08 -2.78 -6.55
CA GLU A 65 6.23 -2.65 -5.09
C GLU A 65 6.77 -1.27 -4.68
N TYR A 66 7.80 -0.77 -5.37
CA TYR A 66 8.35 0.55 -5.11
C TYR A 66 7.36 1.67 -5.43
N ALA A 67 6.59 1.57 -6.51
CA ALA A 67 5.56 2.54 -6.83
C ALA A 67 4.50 2.64 -5.70
N PHE A 68 4.11 1.49 -5.14
CA PHE A 68 3.19 1.42 -4.00
C PHE A 68 3.77 2.14 -2.76
N ILE A 69 5.03 1.84 -2.43
CA ILE A 69 5.72 2.43 -1.27
C ILE A 69 5.93 3.93 -1.46
N VAL A 70 6.41 4.36 -2.63
CA VAL A 70 6.68 5.78 -2.92
C VAL A 70 5.40 6.59 -2.83
N LEU A 71 4.31 6.13 -3.45
CA LEU A 71 3.02 6.81 -3.37
C LEU A 71 2.53 6.92 -1.92
N PHE A 72 2.65 5.85 -1.15
CA PHE A 72 2.29 5.84 0.26
C PHE A 72 3.11 6.87 1.07
N ILE A 73 4.44 6.87 0.91
CA ILE A 73 5.34 7.79 1.63
C ILE A 73 5.05 9.25 1.26
N LEU A 74 4.84 9.56 -0.02
CA LEU A 74 4.55 10.93 -0.46
C LEU A 74 3.30 11.49 0.22
N ILE A 75 2.24 10.69 0.33
CA ILE A 75 1.00 11.10 0.99
C ILE A 75 1.19 11.18 2.51
N ALA A 76 1.95 10.26 3.11
CA ALA A 76 2.29 10.31 4.53
C ALA A 76 3.07 11.58 4.90
N LEU A 77 4.08 11.93 4.10
CA LEU A 77 4.87 13.16 4.27
C LEU A 77 3.99 14.40 4.09
N TYR A 78 3.15 14.43 3.06
CA TYR A 78 2.20 15.52 2.88
C TYR A 78 1.27 15.67 4.09
N ALA A 79 0.77 14.55 4.65
CA ALA A 79 -0.06 14.58 5.85
C ALA A 79 0.71 15.12 7.07
N LEU A 80 1.98 14.71 7.24
CA LEU A 80 2.83 15.20 8.32
C LEU A 80 3.07 16.71 8.24
N LEU A 81 3.39 17.19 7.03
CA LEU A 81 3.63 18.61 6.73
C LEU A 81 2.35 19.44 6.79
N SER A 82 1.19 18.81 6.59
CA SER A 82 -0.08 19.47 6.81
C SER A 82 -0.19 19.82 8.30
N MET A 83 -0.21 21.13 8.61
CA MET A 83 -0.36 21.58 9.99
C MET A 83 -1.75 21.28 10.56
N SER A 84 -2.67 20.77 9.74
CA SER A 84 -4.04 20.41 10.11
C SER A 84 -4.11 19.04 10.78
N LEU A 85 -4.44 19.00 12.07
CA LEU A 85 -4.75 17.75 12.77
C LEU A 85 -5.92 17.00 12.11
N SER A 86 -6.90 17.74 11.55
CA SER A 86 -8.03 17.14 10.84
C SER A 86 -7.59 16.35 9.60
N PHE A 87 -6.64 16.87 8.82
CA PHE A 87 -6.12 16.16 7.65
C PHE A 87 -5.31 14.93 8.05
N GLN A 88 -4.46 15.05 9.09
CA GLN A 88 -3.69 13.93 9.61
C GLN A 88 -4.58 12.78 10.09
N THR A 89 -5.62 13.08 10.86
CA THR A 89 -6.60 12.07 11.30
C THR A 89 -7.35 11.46 10.12
N LEU A 90 -7.69 12.25 9.10
CA LEU A 90 -8.34 11.75 7.89
C LEU A 90 -7.43 10.80 7.12
N TYR A 91 -6.16 11.17 6.92
CA TYR A 91 -5.14 10.31 6.32
C TYR A 91 -5.01 8.97 7.04
N VAL A 92 -4.92 8.98 8.37
CA VAL A 92 -4.86 7.75 9.18
C VAL A 92 -6.09 6.87 8.93
N ARG A 93 -7.29 7.45 8.98
CA ARG A 93 -8.54 6.70 8.74
C ARG A 93 -8.54 6.05 7.36
N TYR A 94 -8.18 6.80 6.32
CA TYR A 94 -8.14 6.29 4.96
C TYR A 94 -7.07 5.21 4.76
N SER A 95 -5.88 5.38 5.34
CA SER A 95 -4.79 4.41 5.24
C SER A 95 -5.12 3.10 5.96
N VAL A 96 -5.69 3.18 7.17
CA VAL A 96 -6.15 1.98 7.90
C VAL A 96 -7.24 1.24 7.12
N LEU A 97 -8.24 1.95 6.61
CA LEU A 97 -9.31 1.33 5.81
C LEU A 97 -8.78 0.71 4.52
N LEU A 98 -7.84 1.38 3.83
CA LEU A 98 -7.19 0.85 2.63
C LEU A 98 -6.43 -0.45 2.95
N LEU A 99 -5.58 -0.44 3.97
CA LEU A 99 -4.77 -1.59 4.33
C LEU A 99 -5.63 -2.78 4.77
N LEU A 100 -6.65 -2.54 5.61
CA LEU A 100 -7.61 -3.57 6.00
C LEU A 100 -8.41 -4.08 4.80
N GLY A 101 -8.86 -3.18 3.93
CA GLY A 101 -9.60 -3.52 2.72
C GLY A 101 -8.79 -4.42 1.79
N ILE A 102 -7.53 -4.07 1.53
CA ILE A 102 -6.64 -4.90 0.71
C ILE A 102 -6.34 -6.23 1.42
N ALA A 103 -6.11 -6.22 2.74
CA ALA A 103 -5.84 -7.43 3.50
C ALA A 103 -7.01 -8.43 3.39
N ILE A 104 -8.24 -7.94 3.54
CA ILE A 104 -9.46 -8.74 3.38
C ILE A 104 -9.62 -9.20 1.93
N LEU A 105 -9.42 -8.33 0.95
CA LEU A 105 -9.55 -8.65 -0.47
C LEU A 105 -8.56 -9.72 -0.93
N ASN A 106 -7.37 -9.77 -0.34
CA ASN A 106 -6.36 -10.77 -0.65
C ASN A 106 -6.77 -12.19 -0.24
N VAL A 107 -7.73 -12.36 0.69
CA VAL A 107 -8.23 -13.68 1.10
C VAL A 107 -8.93 -14.41 -0.06
N PRO A 108 -9.99 -13.88 -0.69
CA PRO A 108 -10.59 -14.53 -1.86
C PRO A 108 -9.62 -14.61 -3.04
N ILE A 109 -8.74 -13.62 -3.24
CA ILE A 109 -7.71 -13.65 -4.30
C ILE A 109 -6.78 -14.86 -4.13
N HIS A 110 -6.35 -15.16 -2.90
CA HIS A 110 -5.53 -16.33 -2.61
C HIS A 110 -6.19 -17.63 -3.10
N PHE A 111 -7.49 -17.80 -2.86
CA PHE A 111 -8.24 -18.97 -3.30
C PHE A 111 -8.43 -19.03 -4.83
N ILE A 112 -8.67 -17.88 -5.47
CA ILE A 112 -8.96 -17.83 -6.91
C ILE A 112 -7.68 -18.01 -7.74
N LEU A 113 -6.57 -17.38 -7.34
CA LEU A 113 -5.34 -17.32 -8.12
C LEU A 113 -4.23 -18.27 -7.62
N SER A 114 -4.48 -19.01 -6.54
CA SER A 114 -3.52 -19.91 -5.88
C SER A 114 -2.20 -19.23 -5.49
N VAL A 115 -2.19 -17.90 -5.34
CA VAL A 115 -1.03 -17.12 -4.92
C VAL A 115 -0.97 -17.10 -3.40
N SER A 116 0.18 -17.43 -2.80
CA SER A 116 0.34 -17.45 -1.34
C SER A 116 -0.06 -16.11 -0.70
N ILE A 117 -0.81 -16.16 0.40
CA ILE A 117 -1.22 -14.95 1.13
C ILE A 117 -0.05 -14.08 1.56
N GLY A 118 1.09 -14.68 1.94
CA GLY A 118 2.30 -13.96 2.33
C GLY A 118 2.83 -13.04 1.21
N ASN A 119 2.88 -13.54 -0.03
CA ASN A 119 3.28 -12.73 -1.19
C ASN A 119 2.28 -11.60 -1.46
N LEU A 120 0.98 -11.84 -1.27
CA LEU A 120 -0.05 -10.81 -1.45
C LEU A 120 0.01 -9.72 -0.36
N MET A 121 0.47 -10.07 0.84
CA MET A 121 0.66 -9.13 1.95
C MET A 121 1.97 -8.34 1.90
N LEU A 122 2.97 -8.83 1.17
CA LEU A 122 4.32 -8.26 1.18
C LEU A 122 4.35 -6.75 0.90
N PRO A 123 3.62 -6.20 -0.11
CA PRO A 123 3.63 -4.76 -0.38
C PRO A 123 3.00 -3.92 0.74
N LEU A 124 2.19 -4.54 1.61
CA LEU A 124 1.48 -3.85 2.69
C LEU A 124 2.32 -3.70 3.95
N LEU A 125 3.39 -4.48 4.13
CA LEU A 125 4.15 -4.52 5.37
C LEU A 125 4.71 -3.15 5.76
N LEU A 126 5.42 -2.50 4.83
CA LEU A 126 6.02 -1.20 5.10
C LEU A 126 4.96 -0.09 5.27
N PRO A 127 3.95 0.03 4.39
CA PRO A 127 2.79 0.91 4.61
C PRO A 127 2.07 0.69 5.94
N ALA A 128 1.90 -0.54 6.39
CA ALA A 128 1.30 -0.86 7.67
C ALA A 128 2.16 -0.36 8.83
N LEU A 129 3.48 -0.61 8.80
CA LEU A 129 4.40 -0.09 9.81
C LEU A 129 4.36 1.43 9.90
N VAL A 130 4.43 2.12 8.76
CA VAL A 130 4.36 3.59 8.72
C VAL A 130 3.00 4.08 9.21
N THR A 131 1.90 3.41 8.86
CA THR A 131 0.55 3.75 9.37
C THR A 131 0.50 3.65 10.89
N VAL A 132 1.04 2.58 11.48
CA VAL A 132 1.07 2.40 12.94
C VAL A 132 1.84 3.54 13.62
N LEU A 133 3.02 3.88 13.11
CA LEU A 133 3.80 5.00 13.64
C LEU A 133 3.03 6.33 13.52
N PHE A 134 2.34 6.54 12.40
CA PHE A 134 1.55 7.75 12.16
C PHE A 134 0.32 7.82 13.07
N VAL A 135 -0.35 6.68 13.34
CA VAL A 135 -1.44 6.57 14.31
C VAL A 135 -0.96 7.03 15.69
N VAL A 136 0.16 6.49 16.16
CA VAL A 136 0.75 6.87 17.45
C VAL A 136 1.05 8.37 17.49
N TYR A 137 1.66 8.91 16.43
CA TYR A 137 1.94 10.34 16.30
C TYR A 137 0.67 11.20 16.42
N VAL A 138 -0.40 10.86 15.70
CA VAL A 138 -1.67 11.62 15.71
C VAL A 138 -2.33 11.55 17.09
N ILE A 139 -2.31 10.40 17.76
CA ILE A 139 -2.84 10.24 19.12
C ILE A 139 -2.09 11.17 20.08
N LEU A 140 -0.75 11.12 20.09
CA LEU A 140 0.08 11.97 20.95
C LEU A 140 -0.16 13.47 20.69
N ARG A 141 -0.23 13.88 19.42
CA ARG A 141 -0.51 15.27 19.05
C ARG A 141 -1.89 15.72 19.52
N THR A 142 -2.90 14.85 19.40
CA THR A 142 -4.26 15.11 19.85
C THR A 142 -4.31 15.33 21.37
N HIS A 143 -3.67 14.47 22.16
CA HIS A 143 -3.58 14.63 23.61
C HIS A 143 -2.89 15.95 24.00
N ARG A 144 -1.77 16.30 23.35
CA ARG A 144 -1.06 17.56 23.60
C ARG A 144 -1.92 18.79 23.32
N ASN A 145 -2.69 18.79 22.23
CA ASN A 145 -3.57 19.90 21.89
C ASN A 145 -4.72 20.06 22.88
N LYS A 146 -5.33 18.95 23.32
CA LYS A 146 -6.38 18.99 24.37
C LYS A 146 -5.83 19.55 25.69
N LYS A 147 -4.64 19.13 26.10
CA LYS A 147 -3.99 19.65 27.32
C LYS A 147 -3.73 21.15 27.24
N LYS A 148 -3.27 21.65 26.09
CA LYS A 148 -3.07 23.10 25.88
C LYS A 148 -4.38 23.88 25.98
N ALA A 149 -5.45 23.38 25.36
CA ALA A 149 -6.77 24.02 25.42
C ALA A 149 -7.42 24.00 26.81
N ALA A 150 -7.03 23.07 27.69
CA ALA A 150 -7.52 23.03 29.08
C ALA A 150 -6.78 24.00 30.02
N ILE A 151 -5.65 24.57 29.57
CA ILE A 151 -4.81 25.48 30.36
C ILE A 151 -4.96 26.94 29.88
N SER A 152 -5.47 27.16 28.66
CA SER A 152 -5.81 28.48 28.09
C SER A 152 -7.23 28.89 28.45
#